data_AF-A0AB39JS44-F1
#
_entry.id   AF-A0AB39JS44-F1
#
_cell.length_a   1.000
_cell.length_b   1.000
_cell.length_c   1.000
_cell.angle_alpha   90.00
_cell.angle_beta   90.00
_cell.angle_gamma   90.00
#
_symmetry.space_group_name_H-M   'P 1'
#
loop_
_entity.id
_entity.type
_entity.pdbx_description
1 polymer ?
#
loop_
_entity_poly.entity_id
_entity_poly.type
_entity_poly.pdbx_seq_one_letter_code
_entity_poly.pdbx_strand_id
1 'polypeptide(L)'
;MNDDVMRLSDLVPEYARHYKVSPPDAAYALHELFTELNADHHSKQPNKAIPSNIVWVGKVGSSVRSTKTYKVYFSGLAEYFNALIEKGCNSELNLVRCLYVGKHSDTKDISPSMVYLSRSLLSDLVFSASIELPGFLLNEAPEVASYKPSEEGAKAFQGKELVSIQGLARGLIEIIIEVDKAHRGLSKKTNPAAILLAASQLDLNKRPSKWRAVLADLAVAAEVEDFRGNRRTLEKYVGD
;
A
#
# COMPACT_ATOMS: atom_id res chain seq x y z
N MET A 1 -9.81 -1.44 -12.11
CA MET A 1 -8.65 -0.56 -11.93
C MET A 1 -7.57 -1.12 -12.83
N ASN A 2 -6.79 -0.31 -13.56
CA ASN A 2 -5.72 -0.86 -14.40
C ASN A 2 -4.58 -1.26 -13.46
N ASP A 3 -4.37 -2.56 -13.24
CA ASP A 3 -3.41 -3.10 -12.25
C ASP A 3 -1.96 -2.70 -12.55
N ASP A 4 -1.72 -2.15 -13.73
CA ASP A 4 -0.44 -1.61 -14.19
C ASP A 4 -0.10 -0.21 -13.63
N VAL A 5 -1.08 0.56 -13.15
CA VAL A 5 -0.84 1.95 -12.73
C VAL A 5 -0.59 2.03 -11.23
N MET A 6 0.54 2.62 -10.84
CA MET A 6 0.91 2.87 -9.43
C MET A 6 1.20 4.34 -9.16
N ARG A 7 1.07 4.79 -7.92
CA ARG A 7 1.60 6.10 -7.50
C ARG A 7 3.05 5.95 -7.07
N LEU A 8 3.82 7.03 -7.20
CA LEU A 8 5.20 7.05 -6.70
C LEU A 8 5.25 6.80 -5.19
N SER A 9 4.27 7.33 -4.44
CA SER A 9 4.13 7.11 -2.99
C SER A 9 3.96 5.63 -2.61
N ASP A 10 3.54 4.78 -3.55
CA ASP A 10 3.25 3.37 -3.27
C ASP A 10 4.52 2.50 -3.42
N LEU A 11 5.60 3.01 -4.05
CA LEU A 11 6.81 2.23 -4.31
C LEU A 11 7.52 1.79 -3.03
N VAL A 12 7.74 2.69 -2.06
CA VAL A 12 8.42 2.32 -0.80
C VAL A 12 7.62 1.28 -0.01
N PRO A 13 6.31 1.46 0.25
CA PRO A 13 5.51 0.44 0.91
C PRO A 13 5.48 -0.90 0.18
N GLU A 14 5.37 -0.89 -1.16
CA GLU A 14 5.32 -2.11 -1.97
C GLU A 14 6.65 -2.87 -1.94
N TYR A 15 7.77 -2.15 -2.07
CA TYR A 15 9.10 -2.74 -1.92
C TYR A 15 9.30 -3.33 -0.52
N ALA A 16 9.02 -2.53 0.52
CA ALA A 16 9.16 -2.94 1.91
C ALA A 16 8.34 -4.21 2.21
N ARG A 17 7.11 -4.26 1.69
CA ARG A 17 6.22 -5.42 1.82
C ARG A 17 6.75 -6.65 1.09
N HIS A 18 7.20 -6.48 -0.15
CA HIS A 18 7.67 -7.59 -0.99
C HIS A 18 8.95 -8.24 -0.41
N TYR A 19 9.91 -7.42 0.00
CA TYR A 19 11.21 -7.89 0.50
C TYR A 19 11.28 -8.02 2.02
N LYS A 20 10.22 -7.66 2.75
CA LYS A 20 10.15 -7.67 4.24
C LYS A 20 11.26 -6.86 4.90
N VAL A 21 11.53 -5.67 4.35
CA VAL A 21 12.53 -4.72 4.86
C VAL A 21 11.87 -3.49 5.47
N SER A 22 12.63 -2.67 6.19
CA SER A 22 12.11 -1.43 6.75
C SER A 22 11.83 -0.38 5.66
N PRO A 23 10.94 0.60 5.87
CA PRO A 23 10.73 1.67 4.89
C PRO A 23 11.99 2.46 4.53
N PRO A 24 12.92 2.78 5.47
CA PRO A 24 14.22 3.37 5.11
C PRO A 24 15.07 2.48 4.20
N ASP A 25 15.15 1.17 4.45
CA ASP A 25 15.92 0.25 3.61
C ASP A 25 15.30 0.13 2.21
N ALA A 26 13.97 0.11 2.13
CA ALA A 26 13.25 0.14 0.86
C ALA A 26 13.50 1.44 0.09
N ALA A 27 13.50 2.59 0.78
CA ALA A 27 13.84 3.87 0.17
C ALA A 27 15.29 3.90 -0.33
N TYR A 28 16.24 3.31 0.42
CA TYR A 28 17.63 3.17 0.01
C TYR A 28 17.75 2.32 -1.26
N ALA A 29 17.13 1.14 -1.31
CA ALA A 29 17.18 0.28 -2.50
C ALA A 29 16.53 0.94 -3.73
N LEU A 30 15.44 1.68 -3.55
CA LEU A 30 14.83 2.45 -4.63
C LEU A 30 15.70 3.63 -5.06
N HIS A 31 16.41 4.28 -4.13
CA HIS A 31 17.39 5.30 -4.46
C HIS A 31 18.52 4.74 -5.35
N GLU A 32 19.07 3.57 -5.02
CA GLU A 32 20.09 2.90 -5.84
C GLU A 32 19.54 2.56 -7.24
N LEU A 33 18.36 1.93 -7.31
CA LEU A 33 17.69 1.61 -8.57
C LEU A 33 17.53 2.83 -9.48
N PHE A 34 16.99 3.93 -8.95
CA PHE A 34 16.77 5.15 -9.75
C PHE A 34 18.07 5.88 -10.09
N THR A 35 19.14 5.69 -9.32
CA THR A 35 20.48 6.20 -9.62
C THR A 35 21.11 5.42 -10.79
N GLU A 36 21.00 4.09 -10.78
CA GLU A 36 21.46 3.24 -11.89
C GLU A 36 20.69 3.53 -13.18
N LEU A 37 19.36 3.63 -13.09
CA LEU A 37 18.51 4.04 -14.21
C LEU A 37 18.88 5.43 -14.74
N ASN A 38 19.21 6.37 -13.86
CA ASN A 38 19.66 7.69 -14.27
C ASN A 38 21.00 7.61 -15.01
N ALA A 39 21.95 6.81 -14.54
CA ALA A 39 23.24 6.63 -15.19
C ALA A 39 23.11 5.99 -16.58
N ASP A 40 22.35 4.90 -16.71
CA ASP A 40 22.08 4.25 -18.00
C ASP A 40 21.38 5.22 -18.97
N HIS A 41 20.30 5.86 -18.51
CA HIS A 41 19.53 6.78 -19.35
C HIS A 41 20.35 8.01 -19.75
N HIS A 42 21.16 8.58 -18.85
CA HIS A 42 22.01 9.73 -19.16
C HIS A 42 23.09 9.39 -20.19
N SER A 43 23.66 8.17 -20.14
CA SER A 43 24.64 7.72 -21.14
C SER A 43 24.06 7.59 -22.55
N LYS A 44 22.79 7.18 -22.66
CA LYS A 44 22.09 6.97 -23.93
C LYS A 44 21.41 8.25 -24.44
N GLN A 45 20.82 9.04 -23.55
CA GLN A 45 19.95 10.17 -23.87
C GLN A 45 20.15 11.31 -22.83
N PRO A 46 21.26 12.05 -22.92
CA PRO A 46 21.62 13.06 -21.93
C PRO A 46 20.54 14.13 -21.82
N ASN A 47 20.24 14.56 -20.59
CA ASN A 47 19.28 15.62 -20.24
C ASN A 47 17.83 15.40 -20.72
N LYS A 48 17.47 14.17 -21.10
CA LYS A 48 16.10 13.86 -21.51
C LYS A 48 15.25 13.42 -20.32
N ALA A 49 14.01 13.89 -20.30
CA ALA A 49 13.03 13.50 -19.29
C ALA A 49 12.55 12.07 -19.54
N ILE A 50 12.10 11.42 -18.47
CA ILE A 50 11.42 10.12 -18.55
C ILE A 50 10.19 10.26 -19.47
N PRO A 51 9.98 9.33 -20.42
CA PRO A 51 8.80 9.36 -21.28
C PRO A 51 7.49 9.38 -20.47
N SER A 52 6.55 10.24 -20.87
CA SER A 52 5.29 10.47 -20.13
C SER A 52 4.32 9.28 -20.10
N ASN A 53 4.57 8.24 -20.89
CA ASN A 53 3.89 6.96 -20.80
C ASN A 53 4.40 6.11 -19.64
N ILE A 54 5.63 6.33 -19.19
CA ILE A 54 6.24 5.59 -18.07
C ILE A 54 5.94 6.30 -16.76
N VAL A 55 6.21 7.61 -16.67
CA VAL A 55 5.99 8.42 -15.46
C VAL A 55 5.30 9.74 -15.83
N TRP A 56 4.23 10.10 -15.12
CA TRP A 56 3.49 11.34 -15.37
C TRP A 56 2.87 11.93 -14.11
N VAL A 57 2.54 13.22 -14.17
CA VAL A 57 1.75 13.89 -13.13
C VAL A 57 0.26 13.78 -13.46
N GLY A 58 -0.52 13.23 -12.54
CA GLY A 58 -1.96 13.07 -12.63
C GLY A 58 -2.75 14.28 -12.13
N LYS A 59 -4.08 14.19 -12.24
CA LYS A 59 -5.01 15.09 -11.55
C LYS A 59 -5.09 14.70 -10.06
N VAL A 60 -5.51 15.62 -9.22
CA VAL A 60 -5.75 15.33 -7.80
C VAL A 60 -6.76 14.19 -7.69
N GLY A 61 -6.36 13.10 -7.03
CA GLY A 61 -7.19 11.90 -6.86
C GLY A 61 -7.41 11.03 -8.11
N SER A 62 -6.73 11.28 -9.23
CA SER A 62 -6.93 10.52 -10.47
C SER A 62 -5.63 10.29 -11.24
N SER A 63 -5.47 9.09 -11.79
CA SER A 63 -4.35 8.74 -12.68
C SER A 63 -4.44 9.40 -14.05
N VAL A 64 -5.55 10.06 -14.38
CA VAL A 64 -5.69 10.83 -15.62
C VAL A 64 -4.63 11.93 -15.65
N ARG A 65 -3.86 12.00 -16.73
CA ARG A 65 -2.79 12.98 -16.93
C ARG A 65 -3.29 14.41 -16.69
N SER A 66 -2.44 15.20 -16.05
CA SER A 66 -2.66 16.63 -15.90
C SER A 66 -2.72 17.31 -17.27
N THR A 67 -3.53 18.37 -17.38
CA THR A 67 -3.54 19.26 -18.55
C THR A 67 -2.27 20.11 -18.63
N LYS A 68 -1.55 20.24 -17.51
CA LYS A 68 -0.23 20.87 -17.44
C LYS A 68 0.85 19.87 -17.83
N THR A 69 1.80 20.32 -18.66
CA THR A 69 2.95 19.49 -19.05
C THR A 69 4.02 19.53 -17.97
N TYR A 70 4.28 18.38 -17.35
CA TYR A 70 5.38 18.19 -16.43
C TYR A 70 6.37 17.19 -17.01
N LYS A 71 7.66 17.46 -16.84
CA LYS A 71 8.77 16.56 -17.15
C LYS A 71 9.36 16.05 -15.84
N VAL A 72 9.47 14.73 -15.75
CA VAL A 72 10.06 14.02 -14.61
C VAL A 72 11.40 13.44 -15.07
N TYR A 73 12.41 13.47 -14.21
CA TYR A 73 13.76 12.99 -14.49
C TYR A 73 14.14 11.92 -13.48
N PHE A 74 14.94 10.93 -13.89
CA PHE A 74 15.39 9.88 -12.98
C PHE A 74 16.22 10.46 -11.82
N SER A 75 17.06 11.47 -12.08
CA SER A 75 17.75 12.21 -11.01
C SER A 75 16.80 12.80 -9.97
N GLY A 76 15.67 13.39 -10.40
CA GLY A 76 14.67 13.93 -9.48
C GLY A 76 13.95 12.84 -8.66
N LEU A 77 13.80 11.63 -9.21
CA LEU A 77 13.28 10.48 -8.47
C LEU A 77 14.32 9.95 -7.48
N ALA A 78 15.59 9.83 -7.88
CA ALA A 78 16.68 9.42 -7.00
C ALA A 78 16.86 10.38 -5.82
N GLU A 79 16.80 11.70 -6.07
CA GLU A 79 16.81 12.74 -5.03
C GLU A 79 15.63 12.60 -4.06
N TYR A 80 14.43 12.30 -4.59
CA TYR A 80 13.24 12.07 -3.77
C TYR A 80 13.45 10.89 -2.81
N PHE A 81 13.92 9.74 -3.29
CA PHE A 81 14.16 8.58 -2.41
C PHE A 81 15.29 8.83 -1.41
N ASN A 82 16.35 9.55 -1.79
CA ASN A 82 17.39 9.94 -0.85
C ASN A 82 16.83 10.84 0.28
N ALA A 83 15.94 11.78 -0.06
CA ALA A 83 15.30 12.63 0.93
C ALA A 83 14.43 11.84 1.93
N LEU A 84 13.81 10.72 1.51
CA LEU A 84 13.06 9.85 2.43
C LEU A 84 13.96 9.18 3.47
N ILE A 85 15.22 8.91 3.12
CA ILE A 85 16.22 8.33 4.04
C ILE A 85 16.66 9.39 5.04
N GLU A 86 16.99 10.60 4.57
CA GLU A 86 17.50 11.69 5.42
C GLU A 86 16.43 12.29 6.35
N LYS A 87 15.21 12.50 5.84
CA LYS A 87 14.14 13.24 6.52
C LYS A 87 13.07 12.35 7.13
N GLY A 88 13.12 11.05 6.85
CA GLY A 88 12.13 10.06 7.26
C GLY A 88 10.92 9.97 6.32
N CYS A 89 10.41 8.75 6.16
CA CYS A 89 9.36 8.42 5.19
C CYS A 89 7.99 9.06 5.47
N ASN A 90 7.76 9.57 6.69
CA ASN A 90 6.47 10.14 7.13
C ASN A 90 6.43 11.68 7.06
N SER A 91 7.46 12.33 6.51
CA SER A 91 7.50 13.79 6.42
C SER A 91 6.59 14.32 5.30
N GLU A 92 5.72 15.28 5.63
CA GLU A 92 4.89 16.00 4.65
C GLU A 92 5.71 16.80 3.61
N LEU A 93 7.02 16.95 3.86
CA LEU A 93 7.96 17.68 3.01
C LEU A 93 8.58 16.83 1.88
N ASN A 94 8.20 15.56 1.77
CA ASN A 94 8.76 14.66 0.78
C ASN A 94 8.07 14.88 -0.58
N LEU A 95 8.52 15.92 -1.29
CA LEU A 95 8.00 16.35 -2.59
C LEU A 95 8.92 15.88 -3.74
N VAL A 96 8.32 15.65 -4.90
CA VAL A 96 9.03 15.29 -6.13
C VAL A 96 9.24 16.54 -6.96
N ARG A 97 10.49 16.81 -7.30
CA ARG A 97 10.85 17.95 -8.13
C ARG A 97 10.61 17.64 -9.60
N CYS A 98 9.70 18.39 -10.22
CA CYS A 98 9.30 18.24 -11.62
C CYS A 98 9.57 19.54 -12.39
N LEU A 99 9.91 19.45 -13.67
CA LEU A 99 9.98 20.62 -14.54
C LEU A 99 8.62 20.88 -15.18
N TYR A 100 7.98 21.98 -14.83
CA TYR A 100 6.76 22.46 -15.49
C TYR A 100 7.12 23.16 -16.80
N VAL A 101 6.48 22.75 -17.88
CA VAL A 101 6.66 23.33 -19.23
C VAL A 101 5.39 24.11 -19.58
N GLY A 102 5.37 25.39 -19.19
CA GLY A 102 4.32 26.34 -19.53
C GLY A 102 4.82 27.43 -20.48
N LYS A 103 4.38 28.68 -20.28
CA LYS A 103 4.94 29.85 -20.99
C LYS A 103 6.43 30.07 -20.69
N HIS A 104 6.83 29.74 -19.46
CA HIS A 104 8.21 29.66 -19.02
C HIS A 104 8.43 28.29 -18.39
N SER A 105 9.63 27.76 -18.53
CA SER A 105 10.05 26.55 -17.81
C SER A 105 10.36 26.92 -16.38
N ASP A 106 9.72 26.24 -15.43
CA ASP A 106 9.95 26.46 -14.00
C ASP A 106 9.92 25.12 -13.27
N THR A 107 10.66 25.04 -12.16
CA THR A 107 10.70 23.87 -11.31
C THR A 107 9.51 23.93 -10.34
N LYS A 108 8.79 22.82 -10.21
CA LYS A 108 7.64 22.67 -9.31
C LYS A 108 7.79 21.43 -8.47
N ASP A 109 7.56 21.60 -7.17
CA ASP A 109 7.49 20.49 -6.23
C ASP A 109 6.06 19.92 -6.22
N ILE A 110 5.96 18.62 -6.49
CA ILE A 110 4.70 17.91 -6.68
C ILE A 110 4.60 16.80 -5.63
N SER A 111 3.41 16.61 -5.06
CA SER A 111 3.19 15.50 -4.13
C SER A 111 3.43 14.15 -4.81
N PRO A 112 4.15 13.19 -4.18
CA PRO A 112 4.38 11.86 -4.76
C PRO A 112 3.07 11.08 -5.00
N SER A 113 2.00 11.40 -4.26
CA SER A 113 0.66 10.84 -4.48
C SER A 113 -0.01 11.27 -5.80
N MET A 114 0.50 12.34 -6.42
CA MET A 114 0.05 12.86 -7.71
C MET A 114 0.96 12.44 -8.87
N VAL A 115 2.08 11.77 -8.58
CA VAL A 115 2.98 11.22 -9.59
C VAL A 115 2.60 9.76 -9.78
N TYR A 116 2.26 9.40 -11.01
CA TYR A 116 1.87 8.06 -11.40
C TYR A 116 2.92 7.46 -12.33
N LEU A 117 3.01 6.13 -12.31
CA LEU A 117 3.86 5.37 -13.19
C LEU A 117 3.16 4.11 -13.70
N SER A 118 3.59 3.64 -14.86
CA SER A 118 3.23 2.32 -15.41
C SER A 118 4.25 1.30 -14.93
N ARG A 119 3.77 0.26 -14.25
CA ARG A 119 4.61 -0.80 -13.69
C ARG A 119 5.31 -1.56 -14.81
N SER A 120 4.56 -2.05 -15.80
CA SER A 120 5.10 -2.80 -16.94
C SER A 120 6.16 -2.01 -17.71
N LEU A 121 5.88 -0.74 -18.04
CA LEU A 121 6.84 0.08 -18.79
C LEU A 121 8.08 0.44 -17.95
N LEU A 122 7.94 0.57 -16.63
CA LEU A 122 9.09 0.73 -15.75
C LEU A 122 9.91 -0.56 -15.70
N SER A 123 9.26 -1.73 -15.60
CA SER A 123 9.91 -3.04 -15.64
C SER A 123 10.70 -3.25 -16.93
N ASP A 124 10.09 -2.93 -18.08
CA ASP A 124 10.75 -3.01 -19.38
C ASP A 124 12.00 -2.12 -19.44
N LEU A 125 11.95 -0.95 -18.80
CA LEU A 125 13.06 0.00 -18.76
C LEU A 125 14.19 -0.51 -17.86
N VAL A 126 13.87 -1.04 -16.68
CA VAL A 126 14.83 -1.68 -15.77
C VAL A 126 15.51 -2.87 -16.45
N PHE A 127 14.72 -3.73 -17.10
CA PHE A 127 15.22 -4.88 -17.85
C PHE A 127 16.14 -4.45 -19.01
N SER A 128 15.75 -3.42 -19.76
CA SER A 128 16.55 -2.88 -20.88
C SER A 128 17.84 -2.20 -20.44
N ALA A 129 17.93 -1.79 -19.18
CA ALA A 129 19.15 -1.25 -18.56
C ALA A 129 20.07 -2.36 -17.99
N SER A 130 19.70 -3.63 -18.14
CA SER A 130 20.42 -4.78 -17.55
C SER A 130 20.53 -4.70 -16.02
N ILE A 131 19.58 -4.04 -15.36
CA ILE A 131 19.49 -3.94 -13.91
C ILE A 131 18.61 -5.09 -13.40
N GLU A 132 18.93 -5.62 -12.22
CA GLU A 132 18.10 -6.64 -11.58
C GLU A 132 16.68 -6.11 -11.36
N LEU A 133 15.70 -6.79 -11.96
CA LEU A 133 14.31 -6.35 -11.91
C LEU A 133 13.73 -6.64 -10.52
N PRO A 134 13.26 -5.61 -9.78
CA PRO A 134 12.61 -5.82 -8.50
C PRO A 134 11.35 -6.68 -8.67
N GLY A 135 11.22 -7.71 -7.84
CA GLY A 135 10.13 -8.68 -7.93
C GLY A 135 8.74 -8.07 -7.75
N PHE A 136 8.63 -6.94 -7.04
CA PHE A 136 7.35 -6.22 -6.88
C PHE A 136 6.88 -5.50 -8.17
N LEU A 137 7.78 -5.31 -9.14
CA LEU A 137 7.46 -4.74 -10.46
C LEU A 137 7.04 -5.81 -11.48
N LEU A 138 7.19 -7.10 -11.16
CA LEU A 138 6.68 -8.18 -12.00
C LEU A 138 5.16 -8.27 -11.85
N ASN A 139 4.44 -8.08 -12.97
CA ASN A 139 3.04 -8.44 -13.05
C ASN A 139 2.93 -9.97 -13.13
N GLU A 140 3.05 -10.65 -12.00
CA GLU A 140 2.44 -11.95 -11.86
C GLU A 140 0.93 -11.72 -11.75
N ALA A 141 0.23 -11.72 -12.89
CA ALA A 141 -1.16 -12.17 -12.86
C ALA A 141 -1.16 -13.54 -12.17
N PRO A 142 -2.13 -13.85 -11.30
CA PRO A 142 -2.17 -15.11 -10.56
C PRO A 142 -2.57 -16.24 -11.53
N GLU A 143 -1.68 -16.57 -12.46
CA GLU A 143 -1.63 -17.92 -12.97
C GLU A 143 -1.17 -18.81 -11.82
N VAL A 144 -1.81 -19.97 -11.79
CA VAL A 144 -1.62 -21.08 -10.87
C VAL A 144 -0.16 -21.56 -10.93
N ALA A 145 0.78 -20.77 -10.40
CA ALA A 145 2.09 -21.21 -10.04
C ALA A 145 1.94 -21.80 -8.64
N SER A 146 1.94 -23.13 -8.59
CA SER A 146 2.15 -23.86 -7.36
C SER A 146 3.42 -23.32 -6.70
N TYR A 147 3.23 -22.39 -5.76
CA TYR A 147 4.25 -21.96 -4.81
C TYR A 147 4.81 -23.26 -4.21
N LYS A 148 6.06 -23.60 -4.51
CA LYS A 148 6.84 -24.52 -3.70
C LYS A 148 7.63 -23.63 -2.74
N PRO A 149 7.16 -23.42 -1.50
CA PRO A 149 7.92 -22.70 -0.52
C PRO A 149 9.15 -23.53 -0.16
N SER A 150 10.28 -22.89 0.10
CA SER A 150 11.34 -23.56 0.85
C SER A 150 10.76 -24.02 2.21
N GLU A 151 10.97 -25.29 2.53
CA GLU A 151 10.32 -25.99 3.65
C GLU A 151 10.62 -25.39 5.04
N GLU A 152 11.56 -24.44 5.14
CA GLU A 152 11.97 -23.85 6.41
C GLU A 152 11.19 -22.57 6.76
N GLY A 153 10.77 -21.77 5.77
CA GLY A 153 9.96 -20.57 6.01
C GLY A 153 8.45 -20.84 6.08
N ALA A 154 7.97 -21.84 5.35
CA ALA A 154 6.54 -22.21 5.31
C ALA A 154 6.05 -23.00 6.53
N LYS A 155 6.96 -23.51 7.38
CA LYS A 155 6.55 -24.19 8.62
C LYS A 155 6.06 -23.22 9.70
N ALA A 156 6.38 -21.92 9.61
CA ALA A 156 6.03 -20.94 10.63
C ALA A 156 4.65 -20.29 10.44
N PHE A 157 4.11 -20.20 9.22
CA PHE A 157 2.79 -19.61 8.93
C PHE A 157 1.79 -20.70 8.50
N GLN A 158 1.47 -21.60 9.44
CA GLN A 158 0.63 -22.78 9.16
C GLN A 158 -0.78 -22.38 8.75
N GLY A 159 -1.46 -23.19 7.92
CA GLY A 159 -2.83 -22.92 7.44
C GLY A 159 -3.87 -22.60 8.54
N LYS A 160 -3.63 -22.98 9.80
CA LYS A 160 -4.43 -22.56 10.96
C LYS A 160 -4.37 -21.04 11.20
N GLU A 161 -3.21 -20.42 10.98
CA GLU A 161 -3.02 -18.98 11.12
C GLU A 161 -3.76 -18.22 10.03
N LEU A 162 -3.64 -18.67 8.77
CA LEU A 162 -4.38 -18.08 7.65
C LEU A 162 -5.89 -18.20 7.84
N VAL A 163 -6.38 -19.38 8.25
CA VAL A 163 -7.81 -19.60 8.59
C VAL A 163 -8.26 -18.70 9.75
N SER A 164 -7.39 -18.44 10.73
CA SER A 164 -7.70 -17.54 11.84
C SER A 164 -7.81 -16.09 11.37
N ILE A 165 -6.90 -15.62 10.51
CA ILE A 165 -6.92 -14.27 9.93
C ILE A 165 -8.14 -14.09 9.03
N GLN A 166 -8.44 -15.06 8.17
CA GLN A 166 -9.63 -15.03 7.31
C GLN A 166 -10.93 -15.00 8.11
N GLY A 167 -11.03 -15.81 9.18
CA GLY A 167 -12.19 -15.79 10.08
C GLY A 167 -12.35 -14.48 10.84
N LEU A 168 -11.24 -13.86 11.27
CA LEU A 168 -11.27 -12.52 11.86
C LEU A 168 -11.76 -11.48 10.86
N ALA A 169 -11.18 -11.43 9.67
CA ALA A 169 -11.53 -10.45 8.63
C ALA A 169 -13.01 -10.57 8.23
N ARG A 170 -13.47 -11.80 7.97
CA ARG A 170 -14.88 -12.07 7.64
C ARG A 170 -15.81 -11.67 8.77
N GLY A 171 -15.53 -12.07 10.00
CA GLY A 171 -16.39 -11.73 11.13
C GLY A 171 -16.44 -10.22 11.42
N LEU A 172 -15.34 -9.48 11.26
CA LEU A 172 -15.34 -8.02 11.36
C LEU A 172 -16.24 -7.35 10.31
N ILE A 173 -16.19 -7.82 9.06
CA ILE A 173 -17.07 -7.33 7.98
C ILE A 173 -18.54 -7.62 8.33
N GLU A 174 -18.85 -8.82 8.81
CA GLU A 174 -20.21 -9.20 9.20
C GLU A 174 -20.72 -8.36 10.39
N ILE A 175 -19.87 -8.06 11.37
CA ILE A 175 -20.20 -7.14 12.47
C ILE A 175 -20.53 -5.74 11.94
N ILE A 176 -19.72 -5.19 11.03
CA ILE A 176 -19.97 -3.86 10.43
C ILE A 176 -21.34 -3.83 9.72
N ILE A 177 -21.65 -4.88 8.95
CA ILE A 177 -22.93 -5.02 8.25
C ILE A 177 -24.09 -5.05 9.24
N GLU A 178 -23.99 -5.83 10.33
CA GLU A 178 -25.06 -5.93 11.32
C GLU A 178 -25.24 -4.66 12.15
N VAL A 179 -24.16 -3.92 12.44
CA VAL A 179 -24.24 -2.59 13.06
C VAL A 179 -24.96 -1.60 12.15
N ASP A 180 -24.64 -1.56 10.84
CA ASP A 180 -25.35 -0.70 9.87
C ASP A 180 -26.83 -1.07 9.75
N LYS A 181 -27.16 -2.37 9.69
CA LYS A 181 -28.55 -2.84 9.71
C LYS A 181 -29.28 -2.45 10.99
N ALA A 182 -28.65 -2.61 12.15
CA ALA A 182 -29.24 -2.23 13.43
C ALA A 182 -29.48 -0.71 13.50
N HIS A 183 -28.54 0.08 13.00
CA HIS A 183 -28.66 1.55 12.94
C HIS A 183 -29.80 2.00 12.04
N ARG A 184 -30.01 1.33 10.90
CA ARG A 184 -31.09 1.64 9.95
C ARG A 184 -32.46 1.04 10.33
N GLY A 185 -32.54 0.30 11.44
CA GLY A 185 -33.75 -0.44 11.81
C GLY A 185 -34.09 -1.60 10.86
N LEU A 186 -33.09 -2.08 10.09
CA LEU A 186 -33.22 -3.16 9.10
C LEU A 186 -32.73 -4.51 9.63
N SER A 187 -32.25 -4.57 10.87
CA SER A 187 -31.79 -5.82 11.46
C SER A 187 -32.97 -6.75 11.77
N LYS A 188 -32.88 -7.99 11.25
CA LYS A 188 -33.83 -9.06 11.53
C LYS A 188 -33.43 -9.90 12.76
N LYS A 189 -32.31 -9.55 13.40
CA LYS A 189 -31.73 -10.29 14.53
C LYS A 189 -32.27 -9.82 15.87
N THR A 190 -32.08 -10.64 16.88
CA THR A 190 -32.91 -10.71 18.08
C THR A 190 -32.83 -9.47 18.99
N ASN A 191 -31.82 -8.59 18.84
CA ASN A 191 -31.75 -7.35 19.63
C ASN A 191 -30.88 -6.23 19.00
N PRO A 192 -31.45 -5.40 18.10
CA PRO A 192 -30.72 -4.28 17.47
C PRO A 192 -30.17 -3.25 18.48
N ALA A 193 -30.86 -3.06 19.60
CA ALA A 193 -30.42 -2.14 20.66
C ALA A 193 -29.15 -2.65 21.36
N ALA A 194 -29.01 -3.96 21.55
CA ALA A 194 -27.80 -4.56 22.12
C ALA A 194 -26.59 -4.39 21.18
N ILE A 195 -26.78 -4.52 19.86
CA ILE A 195 -25.72 -4.30 18.86
C ILE A 195 -25.22 -2.85 18.91
N LEU A 196 -26.14 -1.89 18.91
CA LEU A 196 -25.80 -0.46 18.97
C LEU A 196 -25.12 -0.08 20.29
N LEU A 197 -25.58 -0.64 21.42
CA LEU A 197 -24.97 -0.43 22.72
C LEU A 197 -23.53 -0.98 22.75
N ALA A 198 -23.32 -2.22 22.31
CA ALA A 198 -21.98 -2.82 22.26
C ALA A 198 -21.05 -2.05 21.31
N ALA A 199 -21.55 -1.63 20.14
CA ALA A 199 -20.78 -0.82 19.18
C ALA A 199 -20.38 0.54 19.79
N SER A 200 -21.27 1.20 20.54
CA SER A 200 -20.96 2.49 21.19
C SER A 200 -19.89 2.40 22.27
N GLN A 201 -19.66 1.20 22.83
CA GLN A 201 -18.67 0.95 23.87
C GLN A 201 -17.29 0.59 23.30
N LEU A 202 -17.20 0.31 22.00
CA LEU A 202 -15.98 -0.07 21.32
C LEU A 202 -15.08 1.17 21.15
N ASP A 203 -14.04 1.25 21.96
CA ASP A 203 -13.10 2.37 21.99
C ASP A 203 -11.66 1.83 21.97
N LEU A 204 -11.00 2.00 20.83
CA LEU A 204 -9.64 1.52 20.59
C LEU A 204 -8.59 2.26 21.44
N ASN A 205 -8.94 3.40 22.07
CA ASN A 205 -8.04 4.11 22.99
C ASN A 205 -8.02 3.49 24.40
N LYS A 206 -8.98 2.60 24.71
CA LYS A 206 -8.97 1.87 25.98
C LYS A 206 -7.94 0.75 25.96
N ARG A 207 -7.67 0.20 27.15
CA ARG A 207 -6.79 -0.96 27.28
C ARG A 207 -7.23 -2.09 26.35
N PRO A 208 -6.28 -2.83 25.75
CA PRO A 208 -6.57 -3.87 24.77
C PRO A 208 -7.55 -4.94 25.22
N SER A 209 -7.39 -5.39 26.47
CA SER A 209 -8.31 -6.33 27.09
C SER A 209 -9.76 -5.83 27.15
N LYS A 210 -9.98 -4.51 27.28
CA LYS A 210 -11.32 -3.91 27.36
C LYS A 210 -11.99 -3.85 25.99
N TRP A 211 -11.31 -3.31 24.98
CA TRP A 211 -11.94 -3.21 23.65
C TRP A 211 -12.08 -4.59 22.99
N ARG A 212 -11.20 -5.56 23.28
CA ARG A 212 -11.36 -6.95 22.82
C ARG A 212 -12.58 -7.64 23.43
N ALA A 213 -12.85 -7.41 24.72
CA ALA A 213 -14.06 -7.93 25.36
C ALA A 213 -15.32 -7.34 24.71
N VAL A 214 -15.34 -6.02 24.51
CA VAL A 214 -16.45 -5.35 23.82
C VAL A 214 -16.62 -5.85 22.38
N LEU A 215 -15.53 -6.11 21.67
CA LEU A 215 -15.58 -6.68 20.32
C LEU A 215 -16.17 -8.10 20.30
N ALA A 216 -15.84 -8.92 21.29
CA ALA A 216 -16.44 -10.25 21.44
C ALA A 216 -17.94 -10.16 21.79
N ASP A 217 -18.33 -9.27 22.71
CA ASP A 217 -19.73 -9.02 23.06
C ASP A 217 -20.53 -8.51 21.86
N LEU A 218 -19.92 -7.65 21.04
CA LEU A 218 -20.51 -7.14 19.81
C LEU A 218 -20.73 -8.26 18.79
N ALA A 219 -19.77 -9.17 18.64
CA ALA A 219 -19.91 -10.33 17.75
C ALA A 219 -21.05 -11.27 18.20
N VAL A 220 -21.20 -11.47 19.52
CA VAL A 220 -22.29 -12.25 20.10
C VAL A 220 -23.63 -11.55 19.88
N ALA A 221 -23.72 -10.24 20.15
CA ALA A 221 -24.93 -9.46 19.93
C ALA A 221 -25.33 -9.42 18.45
N ALA A 222 -24.34 -9.39 17.54
CA ALA A 222 -24.53 -9.44 16.10
C ALA A 222 -24.76 -10.87 15.58
N GLU A 223 -24.76 -11.90 16.44
CA GLU A 223 -24.90 -13.33 16.08
C GLU A 223 -23.96 -13.71 14.92
N VAL A 224 -22.68 -13.34 15.03
CA VAL A 224 -21.63 -13.67 14.05
C VAL A 224 -20.91 -14.93 14.51
N GLU A 225 -21.37 -16.09 14.02
CA GLU A 225 -20.90 -17.41 14.47
C GLU A 225 -19.44 -17.70 14.10
N ASP A 226 -18.97 -17.18 12.95
CA ASP A 226 -17.64 -17.44 12.41
C ASP A 226 -16.55 -16.48 12.95
N PHE A 227 -16.89 -15.57 13.87
CA PHE A 227 -15.92 -14.61 14.38
C PHE A 227 -14.89 -15.29 15.28
N ARG A 228 -13.63 -15.32 14.82
CA ARG A 228 -12.47 -15.87 15.57
C ARG A 228 -12.00 -14.94 16.71
N GLY A 229 -12.92 -14.33 17.44
CA GLY A 229 -12.69 -13.31 18.46
C GLY A 229 -12.20 -13.81 19.82
N ASN A 230 -11.66 -15.03 19.92
CA ASN A 230 -11.14 -15.49 21.21
C ASN A 230 -9.92 -14.65 21.61
N ARG A 231 -9.73 -14.45 22.93
CA ARG A 231 -8.71 -13.56 23.49
C ARG A 231 -7.30 -13.80 22.89
N ARG A 232 -6.90 -15.08 22.77
CA ARG A 232 -5.56 -15.46 22.27
C ARG A 232 -5.38 -15.12 20.79
N THR A 233 -6.42 -15.29 19.98
CA THR A 233 -6.41 -14.95 18.55
C THR A 233 -6.38 -13.43 18.34
N LEU A 234 -7.15 -12.67 19.13
CA LEU A 234 -7.13 -11.21 19.07
C LEU A 234 -5.79 -10.62 19.54
N GLU A 235 -5.23 -11.13 20.65
CA GLU A 235 -3.88 -10.78 21.13
C GLU A 235 -2.81 -11.00 20.05
N LYS A 236 -2.90 -12.12 19.34
CA LYS A 236 -1.89 -12.51 18.35
C LYS A 236 -1.95 -11.70 17.06
N TYR A 237 -3.15 -11.37 16.56
CA TYR A 237 -3.32 -10.85 15.20
C TYR A 237 -3.81 -9.41 15.10
N VAL A 238 -4.39 -8.86 16.16
CA VAL A 238 -4.91 -7.48 16.18
C VAL A 238 -3.97 -6.55 16.95
N GLY A 239 -2.98 -7.10 17.64
CA GLY A 239 -1.93 -6.37 18.37
C GLY A 239 -2.25 -6.20 19.84
N ASP A 240 -1.24 -5.80 20.63
CA ASP A 240 -1.40 -5.28 21.99
C ASP A 240 -2.07 -3.92 21.98
#